data_AF-A0A8B6DMG0-F1
#
_entry.id   AF-A0A8B6DMG0-F1
#
_cell.length_a   1.000
_cell.length_b   1.000
_cell.length_c   1.000
_cell.angle_alpha   90.00
_cell.angle_beta   90.00
_cell.angle_gamma   90.00
#
_symmetry.space_group_name_H-M   'P 1'
#
loop_
_entity.id
_entity.type
_entity.pdbx_description
1 polymer ?
#
loop_
_entity_poly.entity_id
_entity_poly.type
_entity_poly.pdbx_seq_one_letter_code
_entity_poly.pdbx_strand_id
1 'polypeptide(L)'
;MADSKFCAGCQLSDEDITAVSWCSDCCELVCKACSRVHKIMSPPHKVIPIKEIQQLSSSLLSLSKNCDNHPDQKIALYCCQHDKVVCVSCVPVSHQNCKSIISIEIAARGVKDGTAISDLERRISNLCQVTENRRCQSERTLVDLEESRTKIKTRVSEIKRKVIAHLDTLEAEIHKDLDSKYKSCTESVSLNRNSIQSISDSLSSWKHDLNSLKQHTSEAHLFQVKELEIREVKAANVPILKFNPSVSASKIKKLVPDLGKITVENVQVPKPVLDIDQQCHFPVRDERRLSLTHSFQTTKLGNEVSIISGCFISDDRLLLCYYREKQLFVCKLDGSNSNVIDLDYKPHNISSYDIKHAVVSAGDASIQIIDLTSLTPGRTIKVEGNCYGITSVKDTIWVKNKPYTLTIVDINGKVLKVIHTTFDPREIYANQDGDVYCTDLNSNTVFLVSSDGKEREIYNNPDLKDALGVAVDDRGDVYVAGCLSNNIHRISNDRKTHDMVLTADDGIDLPSGISYNNESKELLVFNHYGESVNIYKTQMNTG
;
A
#
# COMPACT_ATOMS: atom_id res chain seq x y z
N MET A 1 -28.36 -41.03 30.01
CA MET A 1 -28.46 -42.38 30.59
C MET A 1 -29.86 -42.49 31.16
N ALA A 2 -30.58 -43.56 30.81
CA ALA A 2 -31.96 -43.75 31.24
C ALA A 2 -32.00 -44.06 32.74
N ASP A 3 -32.53 -43.13 33.54
CA ASP A 3 -32.85 -43.38 34.95
C ASP A 3 -33.96 -44.41 35.01
N SER A 4 -33.59 -45.68 35.17
CA SER A 4 -34.53 -46.78 35.30
C SER A 4 -35.20 -46.72 36.68
N LYS A 5 -36.42 -46.17 36.71
CA LYS A 5 -37.28 -46.00 37.90
C LYS A 5 -37.97 -47.33 38.25
N PHE A 6 -37.31 -48.19 39.02
CA PHE A 6 -37.86 -49.48 39.47
C PHE A 6 -38.65 -49.37 40.78
N CYS A 7 -39.47 -50.38 41.05
CA CYS A 7 -40.32 -50.47 42.23
C CYS A 7 -39.52 -50.95 43.45
N ALA A 8 -39.39 -50.10 44.47
CA ALA A 8 -38.59 -50.38 45.66
C ALA A 8 -39.02 -51.68 46.37
N GLY A 9 -40.33 -51.94 46.47
CA GLY A 9 -40.85 -53.17 47.10
C GLY A 9 -40.62 -54.45 46.28
N CYS A 10 -40.51 -54.36 44.95
CA CYS A 10 -40.21 -55.53 44.11
C CYS A 10 -38.71 -55.83 44.08
N GLN A 11 -37.88 -54.79 44.20
CA GLN A 11 -36.43 -54.93 44.29
C GLN A 11 -35.98 -55.67 45.57
N LEU A 12 -36.76 -55.63 46.65
CA LEU A 12 -36.52 -56.44 47.85
C LEU A 12 -36.73 -57.95 47.62
N SER A 13 -37.43 -58.31 46.54
CA SER A 13 -37.67 -59.69 46.11
C SER A 13 -36.85 -60.06 44.87
N ASP A 14 -35.80 -59.29 44.56
CA ASP A 14 -34.95 -59.40 43.36
C ASP A 14 -35.70 -59.28 42.01
N GLU A 15 -36.84 -58.57 42.00
CA GLU A 15 -37.62 -58.29 40.78
C GLU A 15 -37.54 -56.82 40.35
N ASP A 16 -36.98 -56.55 39.17
CA ASP A 16 -36.87 -55.20 38.59
C ASP A 16 -38.13 -54.79 37.80
N ILE A 17 -39.23 -54.59 38.53
CA ILE A 17 -40.49 -54.12 37.94
C ILE A 17 -40.50 -52.59 37.88
N THR A 18 -40.76 -52.03 36.69
CA THR A 18 -40.86 -50.58 36.49
C THR A 18 -41.96 -49.95 37.36
N ALA A 19 -41.58 -48.91 38.11
CA ALA A 19 -42.53 -48.15 38.91
C ALA A 19 -43.40 -47.26 38.03
N VAL A 20 -44.66 -47.10 38.44
CA VAL A 20 -45.65 -46.24 37.74
C VAL A 20 -46.21 -45.16 38.65
N SER A 21 -46.02 -45.30 39.95
CA SER A 21 -46.46 -44.36 40.98
C SER A 21 -45.35 -44.14 41.99
N TRP A 22 -45.41 -43.03 42.71
CA TRP A 22 -44.51 -42.66 43.79
C TRP A 22 -45.34 -42.42 45.06
N CYS A 23 -44.91 -42.98 46.18
CA CYS A 23 -45.56 -42.71 47.46
C CYS A 23 -44.86 -41.55 48.16
N SER A 24 -45.56 -40.43 48.36
CA SER A 24 -44.99 -39.25 49.03
C SER A 24 -44.65 -39.48 50.49
N ASP A 25 -45.29 -40.47 51.14
CA ASP A 25 -45.11 -40.81 52.56
C ASP A 25 -44.05 -41.90 52.79
N CYS A 26 -43.72 -42.69 51.77
CA CYS A 26 -42.57 -43.61 51.80
C CYS A 26 -41.32 -43.06 51.08
N CYS A 27 -41.47 -42.06 50.19
CA CYS A 27 -40.42 -41.57 49.28
C CYS A 27 -39.94 -42.67 48.32
N GLU A 28 -40.81 -43.64 48.05
CA GLU A 28 -40.47 -44.83 47.29
C GLU A 28 -41.29 -44.88 46.00
N LEU A 29 -40.63 -45.39 44.96
CA LEU A 29 -41.24 -45.68 43.67
C LEU A 29 -41.92 -47.06 43.76
N VAL A 30 -43.17 -47.16 43.31
CA VAL A 30 -43.99 -48.37 43.40
C VAL A 30 -44.64 -48.74 42.05
N CYS A 31 -44.65 -50.03 41.72
CA CYS A 31 -45.32 -50.56 40.53
C CYS A 31 -46.85 -50.59 40.72
N LYS A 32 -47.58 -50.93 39.65
CA LYS A 32 -49.06 -50.95 39.68
C LYS A 32 -49.60 -51.92 40.73
N ALA A 33 -48.99 -53.09 40.88
CA ALA A 33 -49.40 -54.11 41.85
C ALA A 33 -49.13 -53.63 43.28
N CYS A 34 -47.90 -53.23 43.59
CA CYS A 34 -47.51 -52.71 44.91
C CYS A 34 -48.32 -51.48 45.29
N SER A 35 -48.61 -50.55 44.36
CA SER A 35 -49.41 -49.36 44.66
C SER A 35 -50.84 -49.69 45.11
N ARG A 36 -51.43 -50.78 44.60
CA ARG A 36 -52.78 -51.22 44.99
C ARG A 36 -52.77 -51.78 46.41
N VAL A 37 -51.79 -52.63 46.71
CA VAL A 37 -51.62 -53.22 48.03
C VAL A 37 -51.24 -52.14 49.05
N HIS A 38 -50.35 -51.21 48.70
CA HIS A 38 -49.92 -50.11 49.54
C HIS A 38 -51.08 -49.21 49.98
N LYS A 39 -52.03 -48.93 49.08
CA LYS A 39 -53.24 -48.16 49.40
C LYS A 39 -54.19 -48.90 50.36
N ILE A 40 -54.17 -50.23 50.36
CA ILE A 40 -55.01 -51.05 51.25
C ILE A 40 -54.35 -51.17 52.63
N MET A 41 -53.05 -51.48 52.65
CA MET A 41 -52.28 -51.75 53.87
C MET A 41 -51.85 -50.47 54.59
N SER A 42 -51.69 -49.37 53.86
CA SER A 42 -51.39 -48.05 54.41
C SER A 42 -52.33 -47.01 53.78
N PRO A 43 -53.62 -47.04 54.15
CA PRO A 43 -54.62 -46.10 53.64
C PRO A 43 -54.27 -44.60 53.74
N PRO A 44 -53.56 -44.11 54.78
CA PRO A 44 -53.24 -42.70 54.87
C PRO A 44 -52.12 -42.26 53.92
N HIS A 45 -51.36 -43.18 53.32
CA HIS A 45 -50.26 -42.81 52.43
C HIS A 45 -50.77 -42.31 51.08
N LYS A 46 -50.26 -41.16 50.66
CA LYS A 46 -50.56 -40.55 49.37
C LYS A 46 -49.65 -41.12 48.29
N VAL A 47 -50.27 -41.80 47.33
CA VAL A 47 -49.60 -42.43 46.19
C VAL A 47 -49.98 -41.69 44.92
N ILE A 48 -48.99 -41.07 44.27
CA ILE A 48 -49.13 -40.14 43.15
C ILE A 48 -48.58 -40.83 41.88
N PRO A 49 -49.33 -40.88 40.76
CA PRO A 49 -48.81 -41.41 39.50
C PRO A 49 -47.57 -40.64 39.02
N ILE A 50 -46.54 -41.33 38.54
CA ILE A 50 -45.28 -40.70 38.08
C ILE A 50 -45.52 -39.72 36.93
N LYS A 51 -46.55 -39.96 36.10
CA LYS A 51 -46.97 -39.04 35.03
C LYS A 51 -47.33 -37.64 35.54
N GLU A 52 -47.84 -37.53 36.77
CA GLU A 52 -48.21 -36.24 37.37
C GLU A 52 -47.00 -35.48 37.95
N ILE A 53 -45.88 -36.17 38.17
CA ILE A 53 -44.64 -35.63 38.75
C ILE A 53 -43.44 -35.78 37.81
N GLN A 54 -43.70 -35.97 36.51
CA GLN A 54 -42.70 -36.30 35.48
C GLN A 54 -41.62 -35.23 35.32
N GLN A 55 -41.87 -34.00 35.75
CA GLN A 55 -40.95 -32.87 35.67
C GLN A 55 -39.98 -32.77 36.87
N LEU A 56 -40.16 -33.56 37.92
CA LEU A 56 -39.22 -33.60 39.05
C LEU A 56 -38.00 -34.47 38.70
N SER A 57 -36.82 -33.96 39.00
CA SER A 57 -35.57 -34.71 38.80
C SER A 57 -35.55 -35.97 39.66
N SER A 58 -34.88 -37.01 39.16
CA SER A 58 -34.67 -38.27 39.89
C SER A 58 -34.05 -38.04 41.26
N SER A 59 -33.11 -37.09 41.36
CA SER A 59 -32.46 -36.67 42.61
C SER A 59 -33.40 -36.09 43.67
N LEU A 60 -34.50 -35.44 43.26
CA LEU A 60 -35.51 -34.92 44.19
C LEU A 60 -36.50 -36.01 44.65
N LEU A 61 -36.73 -37.02 43.81
CA LEU A 61 -37.61 -38.15 44.11
C LEU A 61 -36.92 -39.19 45.01
N SER A 62 -35.59 -39.22 45.03
CA SER A 62 -34.75 -40.11 45.85
C SER A 62 -34.35 -39.50 47.21
N LEU A 63 -34.95 -38.38 47.61
CA LEU A 63 -34.67 -37.77 48.91
C LEU A 63 -35.11 -38.72 50.04
N SER A 64 -34.13 -39.18 50.83
CA SER A 64 -34.33 -40.11 51.93
C SER A 64 -35.19 -39.48 53.02
N LYS A 65 -36.12 -40.26 53.56
CA LYS A 65 -36.86 -39.92 54.79
C LYS A 65 -36.07 -40.17 56.05
N ASN A 66 -35.00 -40.94 55.94
CA ASN A 66 -34.21 -41.42 57.05
C ASN A 66 -32.94 -40.59 57.14
N CYS A 67 -32.44 -40.41 58.37
CA CYS A 67 -31.28 -39.59 58.61
C CYS A 67 -30.02 -40.25 58.03
N ASP A 68 -29.20 -39.48 57.31
CA ASP A 68 -27.97 -39.98 56.71
C ASP A 68 -27.01 -40.61 57.75
N ASN A 69 -27.01 -40.09 58.99
CA ASN A 69 -26.18 -40.60 60.08
C ASN A 69 -26.83 -41.74 60.89
N HIS A 70 -28.15 -41.89 60.77
CA HIS A 70 -28.93 -42.92 61.48
C HIS A 70 -29.96 -43.51 60.51
N PRO A 71 -29.55 -44.46 59.65
CA PRO A 71 -30.37 -44.97 58.54
C PRO A 71 -31.71 -45.57 58.97
N ASP A 72 -31.85 -46.04 60.21
CA ASP A 72 -33.11 -46.60 60.73
C ASP A 72 -34.05 -45.55 61.36
N GLN A 73 -33.60 -44.30 61.47
CA GLN A 73 -34.32 -43.23 62.17
C GLN A 73 -34.85 -42.21 61.18
N LYS A 74 -36.15 -41.92 61.26
CA LYS A 74 -36.81 -40.91 60.42
C LYS A 74 -36.36 -39.51 60.80
N ILE A 75 -36.21 -38.67 59.79
CA ILE A 75 -36.00 -37.24 59.94
C ILE A 75 -37.29 -36.64 60.52
N ALA A 76 -37.16 -35.91 61.64
CA ALA A 76 -38.31 -35.36 62.38
C ALA A 76 -38.10 -33.93 62.88
N LEU A 77 -36.85 -33.50 63.02
CA LEU A 77 -36.47 -32.23 63.61
C LEU A 77 -35.65 -31.40 62.61
N TYR A 78 -35.64 -30.09 62.80
CA TYR A 78 -34.82 -29.15 62.06
C TYR A 78 -34.03 -28.29 63.04
N CYS A 79 -32.72 -28.25 62.85
CA CYS A 79 -31.82 -27.41 63.64
C CYS A 79 -31.62 -26.07 62.94
N CYS A 80 -32.19 -24.99 63.49
CA CYS A 80 -32.11 -23.65 62.90
C CYS A 80 -30.69 -23.08 62.90
N GLN A 81 -29.84 -23.50 63.84
CA GLN A 81 -28.47 -22.99 63.97
C GLN A 81 -27.51 -23.60 62.93
N HIS A 82 -27.79 -24.82 62.48
CA HIS A 82 -26.97 -25.52 61.49
C HIS A 82 -27.63 -25.59 60.10
N ASP A 83 -28.87 -25.11 59.98
CA ASP A 83 -29.70 -25.17 58.79
C ASP A 83 -29.79 -26.59 58.18
N LYS A 84 -30.09 -27.58 59.04
CA LYS A 84 -30.14 -29.00 58.65
C LYS A 84 -31.32 -29.73 59.26
N VAL A 85 -31.87 -30.67 58.49
CA VAL A 85 -32.87 -31.63 58.96
C VAL A 85 -32.19 -32.82 59.63
N VAL A 86 -32.72 -33.28 60.77
CA VAL A 86 -32.09 -34.29 61.62
C VAL A 86 -33.13 -35.24 62.25
N CYS A 87 -32.70 -36.44 62.68
CA CYS A 87 -33.53 -37.32 63.51
C CYS A 87 -33.36 -37.01 65.01
N VAL A 88 -34.20 -37.63 65.85
CA VAL A 88 -34.16 -37.46 67.31
C VAL A 88 -32.83 -37.91 67.91
N SER A 89 -32.24 -38.99 67.38
CA SER A 89 -30.95 -39.53 67.85
C SER A 89 -29.75 -38.63 67.54
N CYS A 90 -29.85 -37.74 66.53
CA CYS A 90 -28.78 -36.78 66.23
C CYS A 90 -28.66 -35.68 67.27
N VAL A 91 -29.73 -35.40 68.04
CA VAL A 91 -29.75 -34.30 69.00
C VAL A 91 -28.70 -34.47 70.11
N PRO A 92 -28.66 -35.58 70.86
CA PRO A 92 -27.67 -35.77 71.92
C PRO A 92 -26.24 -35.95 71.40
N VAL A 93 -26.06 -36.40 70.15
CA VAL A 93 -24.73 -36.72 69.59
C VAL A 93 -24.06 -35.48 68.98
N SER A 94 -24.79 -34.77 68.11
CA SER A 94 -24.20 -33.72 67.26
C SER A 94 -24.82 -32.34 67.47
N HIS A 95 -25.96 -32.24 68.17
CA HIS A 95 -26.67 -30.98 68.39
C HIS A 95 -26.92 -30.67 69.87
N GLN A 96 -26.14 -31.25 70.79
CA GLN A 96 -26.31 -31.12 72.24
C GLN A 96 -26.31 -29.66 72.76
N ASN A 97 -25.57 -28.78 72.07
CA ASN A 97 -25.45 -27.36 72.44
C ASN A 97 -26.39 -26.45 71.61
N CYS A 98 -27.22 -27.03 70.74
CA CYS A 98 -28.14 -26.26 69.91
C CYS A 98 -29.41 -25.91 70.69
N LYS A 99 -29.74 -24.62 70.76
CA LYS A 99 -30.89 -24.11 71.52
C LYS A 99 -32.17 -23.99 70.70
N SER A 100 -32.06 -24.00 69.37
CA SER A 100 -33.19 -23.79 68.45
C SER A 100 -33.36 -24.99 67.53
N ILE A 101 -33.91 -26.07 68.07
CA ILE A 101 -34.32 -27.26 67.33
C ILE A 101 -35.85 -27.31 67.37
N ILE A 102 -36.48 -27.29 66.20
CA ILE A 102 -37.94 -27.30 66.05
C ILE A 102 -38.39 -28.54 65.29
N SER A 103 -39.68 -28.87 65.35
CA SER A 103 -40.21 -29.96 64.52
C SER A 103 -40.15 -29.57 63.04
N ILE A 104 -39.91 -30.56 62.17
CA ILE A 104 -39.85 -30.34 60.73
C ILE A 104 -41.17 -29.78 60.18
N GLU A 105 -42.30 -30.09 60.83
CA GLU A 105 -43.62 -29.56 60.46
C GLU A 105 -43.75 -28.05 60.70
N ILE A 106 -43.12 -27.54 61.76
CA ILE A 106 -43.10 -26.10 62.06
C ILE A 106 -42.14 -25.41 61.09
N ALA A 107 -40.95 -25.99 60.85
CA ALA A 107 -39.98 -25.48 59.88
C ALA A 107 -40.57 -25.44 58.45
N ALA A 108 -41.26 -26.51 58.04
CA ALA A 108 -41.89 -26.62 56.73
C ALA A 108 -43.05 -25.63 56.56
N ARG A 109 -43.81 -25.32 57.62
CA ARG A 109 -44.79 -24.22 57.60
C ARG A 109 -44.12 -22.87 57.37
N GLY A 110 -43.02 -22.59 58.07
CA GLY A 110 -42.23 -21.37 57.83
C GLY A 110 -41.70 -21.24 56.39
N VAL A 111 -41.36 -22.35 55.74
CA VAL A 111 -40.94 -22.36 54.32
C VAL A 111 -42.12 -22.19 53.36
N LYS A 112 -43.29 -22.77 53.69
CA LYS A 112 -44.52 -22.65 52.89
C LYS A 112 -45.17 -21.26 52.97
N ASP A 113 -45.16 -20.68 54.16
CA ASP A 113 -45.80 -19.38 54.46
C ASP A 113 -44.83 -18.21 54.23
N GLY A 114 -43.53 -18.49 54.07
CA GLY A 114 -42.48 -17.51 53.76
C GLY A 114 -42.25 -17.29 52.26
N THR A 115 -41.38 -16.34 51.91
CA THR A 115 -41.11 -15.99 50.50
C THR A 115 -40.01 -16.84 49.85
N ALA A 116 -39.34 -17.72 50.60
CA ALA A 116 -38.12 -18.41 50.15
C ALA A 116 -38.33 -19.24 48.87
N ILE A 117 -39.47 -19.95 48.74
CA ILE A 117 -39.79 -20.71 47.53
C ILE A 117 -40.11 -19.76 46.38
N SER A 118 -40.94 -18.73 46.59
CA SER A 118 -41.27 -17.76 45.55
C SER A 118 -40.06 -16.94 45.07
N ASP A 119 -39.10 -16.64 45.96
CA ASP A 119 -37.83 -16.01 45.60
C ASP A 119 -36.93 -16.95 44.79
N LEU A 120 -36.91 -18.25 45.09
CA LEU A 120 -36.23 -19.26 44.28
C LEU A 120 -36.90 -19.42 42.91
N GLU A 121 -38.23 -19.47 42.83
CA GLU A 121 -38.99 -19.52 41.58
C GLU A 121 -38.69 -18.31 40.69
N ARG A 122 -38.66 -17.10 41.28
CA ARG A 122 -38.30 -15.87 40.58
C ARG A 122 -36.86 -15.90 40.07
N ARG A 123 -35.91 -16.38 40.88
CA ARG A 123 -34.50 -16.53 40.47
C ARG A 123 -34.35 -17.54 39.33
N ILE A 124 -35.01 -18.69 39.42
CA ILE A 124 -35.00 -19.72 38.37
C ILE A 124 -35.60 -19.16 37.08
N SER A 125 -36.74 -18.47 37.16
CA SER A 125 -37.40 -17.86 36.00
C SER A 125 -36.51 -16.82 35.31
N ASN A 126 -35.86 -15.95 36.08
CA ASN A 126 -34.91 -14.98 35.56
C ASN A 126 -33.71 -15.65 34.89
N LEU A 127 -33.16 -16.71 35.50
CA LEU A 127 -32.06 -17.47 34.92
C LEU A 127 -32.46 -18.11 33.59
N CYS A 128 -33.62 -18.78 33.53
CA CYS A 128 -34.16 -19.36 32.30
C CYS A 128 -34.28 -18.32 31.18
N GLN A 129 -34.80 -17.13 31.48
CA GLN A 129 -34.95 -16.05 30.51
C GLN A 129 -33.58 -15.54 30.01
N VAL A 130 -32.61 -15.34 30.91
CA VAL A 130 -31.26 -14.91 30.55
C VAL A 130 -30.55 -15.95 29.69
N THR A 131 -30.65 -17.23 30.04
CA THR A 131 -30.04 -18.31 29.25
C THR A 131 -30.66 -18.42 27.86
N GLU A 132 -31.98 -18.25 27.75
CA GLU A 132 -32.69 -18.31 26.47
C GLU A 132 -32.34 -17.11 25.57
N ASN A 133 -32.26 -15.91 26.14
CA ASN A 133 -31.81 -14.72 25.42
C ASN A 133 -30.37 -14.90 24.89
N ARG A 134 -29.47 -15.47 25.72
CA ARG A 134 -28.09 -15.77 25.31
C ARG A 134 -28.03 -16.84 24.22
N ARG A 135 -28.86 -17.89 24.31
CA ARG A 135 -28.99 -18.93 23.27
C ARG A 135 -29.41 -18.31 21.94
N CYS A 136 -30.49 -17.54 21.94
CA CYS A 136 -30.98 -16.84 20.74
C CYS A 136 -29.94 -15.87 20.16
N GLN A 137 -29.20 -15.14 21.01
CA GLN A 137 -28.14 -14.25 20.56
C GLN A 137 -27.00 -15.03 19.89
N SER A 138 -26.57 -16.14 20.47
CA SER A 138 -25.53 -17.01 19.91
C SER A 138 -25.94 -17.59 18.55
N GLU A 139 -27.21 -17.98 18.39
CA GLU A 139 -27.73 -18.49 17.11
C GLU A 139 -27.71 -17.42 16.02
N ARG A 140 -28.10 -16.18 16.33
CA ARG A 140 -28.00 -15.05 15.39
C ARG A 140 -26.55 -14.82 14.97
N THR A 141 -25.61 -14.82 15.91
CA THR A 141 -24.19 -14.65 15.60
C THR A 141 -23.66 -15.74 14.66
N LEU A 142 -24.11 -16.99 14.80
CA LEU A 142 -23.72 -18.07 13.87
C LEU A 142 -24.22 -17.80 12.45
N VAL A 143 -25.46 -17.35 12.29
CA VAL A 143 -26.03 -16.98 10.99
C VAL A 143 -25.26 -15.79 10.37
N ASP A 144 -24.98 -14.75 11.15
CA ASP A 144 -24.23 -13.58 10.69
C ASP A 144 -22.80 -13.94 10.25
N LEU A 145 -22.16 -14.90 10.94
CA LEU A 145 -20.84 -15.42 10.56
C LEU A 145 -20.88 -16.22 9.26
N GLU A 146 -21.92 -17.03 9.03
CA GLU A 146 -22.11 -17.74 7.76
C GLU A 146 -22.38 -16.78 6.60
N GLU A 147 -23.19 -15.75 6.82
CA GLU A 147 -23.43 -14.69 5.83
C GLU A 147 -22.14 -13.92 5.52
N SER A 148 -21.36 -13.57 6.54
CA SER A 148 -20.05 -12.92 6.36
C SER A 148 -19.07 -13.82 5.60
N ARG A 149 -19.04 -15.13 5.91
CA ARG A 149 -18.21 -16.11 5.21
C ARG A 149 -18.58 -16.20 3.73
N THR A 150 -19.87 -16.21 3.39
CA THR A 150 -20.32 -16.26 2.00
C THR A 150 -20.00 -14.98 1.25
N LYS A 151 -20.20 -13.80 1.87
CA LYS A 151 -19.79 -12.49 1.31
C LYS A 151 -18.28 -12.40 1.05
N ILE A 152 -17.45 -12.91 1.96
CA ILE A 152 -16.00 -12.93 1.75
C ILE A 152 -15.65 -13.86 0.58
N LYS A 153 -16.24 -15.06 0.52
CA LYS A 153 -16.01 -15.99 -0.60
C LYS A 153 -16.40 -15.41 -1.96
N THR A 154 -17.53 -14.71 -2.05
CA THR A 154 -17.96 -14.08 -3.31
C THR A 154 -17.02 -12.94 -3.71
N ARG A 155 -16.60 -12.08 -2.76
CA ARG A 155 -15.61 -11.02 -3.02
C ARG A 155 -14.26 -11.57 -3.51
N VAL A 156 -13.77 -12.65 -2.90
CA VAL A 156 -12.51 -13.30 -3.35
C VAL A 156 -12.64 -13.81 -4.78
N SER A 157 -13.76 -14.46 -5.12
CA SER A 157 -14.02 -14.92 -6.49
C SER A 157 -14.15 -13.76 -7.49
N GLU A 158 -14.76 -12.65 -7.08
CA GLU A 158 -14.87 -11.45 -7.91
C GLU A 158 -13.51 -10.80 -8.16
N ILE A 159 -12.67 -10.68 -7.14
CA ILE A 159 -11.29 -10.16 -7.26
C ILE A 159 -10.50 -11.05 -8.22
N LYS A 160 -10.56 -12.38 -8.06
CA LYS A 160 -9.91 -13.33 -8.98
C LYS A 160 -10.32 -13.08 -10.43
N ARG A 161 -11.63 -12.92 -10.70
CA ARG A 161 -12.14 -12.66 -12.05
C ARG A 161 -11.64 -11.32 -12.60
N LYS A 162 -11.58 -10.27 -11.77
CA LYS A 162 -11.05 -8.95 -12.17
C LYS A 162 -9.57 -9.00 -12.51
N VAL A 163 -8.77 -9.72 -11.71
CA VAL A 163 -7.33 -9.89 -11.97
C VAL A 163 -7.10 -10.64 -13.27
N ILE A 164 -7.82 -11.75 -13.50
CA ILE A 164 -7.70 -12.50 -14.77
C ILE A 164 -8.08 -11.61 -15.96
N ALA A 165 -9.22 -10.89 -15.89
CA ALA A 165 -9.63 -10.00 -16.98
C ALA A 165 -8.62 -8.87 -17.25
N HIS A 166 -7.97 -8.36 -16.21
CA HIS A 166 -6.91 -7.35 -16.37
C HIS A 166 -5.66 -7.94 -17.01
N LEU A 167 -5.27 -9.16 -16.63
CA LEU A 167 -4.16 -9.87 -17.28
C LEU A 167 -4.45 -10.15 -18.76
N ASP A 168 -5.66 -10.61 -19.10
CA ASP A 168 -6.08 -10.83 -20.49
C ASP A 168 -6.04 -9.52 -21.31
N THR A 169 -6.41 -8.40 -20.69
CA THR A 169 -6.36 -7.07 -21.33
C THR A 169 -4.92 -6.63 -21.58
N LEU A 170 -4.05 -6.78 -20.58
CA LEU A 170 -2.62 -6.46 -20.70
C LEU A 170 -1.93 -7.33 -21.77
N GLU A 171 -2.28 -8.62 -21.84
CA GLU A 171 -1.78 -9.51 -22.89
C GLU A 171 -2.19 -9.01 -24.28
N ALA A 172 -3.47 -8.66 -24.46
CA ALA A 172 -3.97 -8.11 -25.72
C ALA A 172 -3.29 -6.79 -26.10
N GLU A 173 -3.03 -5.91 -25.14
CA GLU A 173 -2.31 -4.65 -25.35
C GLU A 173 -0.86 -4.89 -25.75
N ILE A 174 -0.15 -5.82 -25.11
CA ILE A 174 1.22 -6.19 -25.45
C ILE A 174 1.30 -6.77 -26.87
N HIS A 175 0.37 -7.67 -27.23
CA HIS A 175 0.31 -8.21 -28.60
C HIS A 175 0.07 -7.10 -29.62
N LYS A 176 -0.88 -6.21 -29.36
CA LYS A 176 -1.18 -5.08 -30.25
C LYS A 176 0.01 -4.14 -30.42
N ASP A 177 0.70 -3.80 -29.33
CA ASP A 177 1.90 -2.96 -29.39
C ASP A 177 3.00 -3.66 -30.20
N LEU A 178 3.27 -4.94 -29.91
CA LEU A 178 4.26 -5.75 -30.63
C LEU A 178 3.97 -5.80 -32.14
N ASP A 179 2.72 -6.08 -32.53
CA ASP A 179 2.31 -6.12 -33.93
C ASP A 179 2.48 -4.76 -34.61
N SER A 180 2.15 -3.67 -33.91
CA SER A 180 2.29 -2.31 -34.45
C SER A 180 3.77 -1.93 -34.67
N LYS A 181 4.64 -2.28 -33.71
CA LYS A 181 6.10 -2.06 -33.81
C LYS A 181 6.70 -2.93 -34.90
N TYR A 182 6.28 -4.19 -35.02
CA TYR A 182 6.74 -5.09 -36.08
C TYR A 182 6.32 -4.58 -37.47
N LYS A 183 5.09 -4.09 -37.61
CA LYS A 183 4.59 -3.48 -38.85
C LYS A 183 5.40 -2.24 -39.24
N SER A 184 5.60 -1.30 -38.31
CA SER A 184 6.39 -0.09 -38.54
C SER A 184 7.86 -0.41 -38.91
N CYS A 185 8.46 -1.41 -38.25
CA CYS A 185 9.80 -1.88 -38.58
C CYS A 185 9.85 -2.49 -39.99
N THR A 186 8.85 -3.30 -40.35
CA THR A 186 8.75 -3.94 -41.67
C THR A 186 8.57 -2.90 -42.79
N GLU A 187 7.76 -1.87 -42.55
CA GLU A 187 7.58 -0.74 -43.47
C GLU A 187 8.88 0.03 -43.65
N SER A 188 9.59 0.35 -42.56
CA SER A 188 10.88 1.05 -42.62
C SER A 188 11.95 0.24 -43.37
N VAL A 189 12.02 -1.07 -43.12
CA VAL A 189 12.96 -1.97 -43.82
C VAL A 189 12.61 -2.09 -45.31
N SER A 190 11.32 -2.14 -45.66
CA SER A 190 10.90 -2.24 -47.07
C SER A 190 11.15 -0.95 -47.85
N LEU A 191 10.94 0.23 -47.24
CA LEU A 191 11.32 1.52 -47.83
C LEU A 191 12.82 1.60 -48.09
N ASN A 192 13.64 1.22 -47.10
CA ASN A 192 15.09 1.18 -47.27
C ASN A 192 15.53 0.19 -48.36
N ARG A 193 14.91 -1.00 -48.42
CA ARG A 193 15.17 -1.98 -49.49
C ARG A 193 14.88 -1.37 -50.86
N ASN A 194 13.77 -0.65 -51.02
CA ASN A 194 13.40 -0.02 -52.29
C ASN A 194 14.39 1.10 -52.66
N SER A 195 14.84 1.91 -51.69
CA SER A 195 15.86 2.93 -51.92
C SER A 195 17.20 2.32 -52.33
N ILE A 196 17.65 1.24 -51.66
CA ILE A 196 18.87 0.52 -52.03
C ILE A 196 18.75 -0.08 -53.43
N GLN A 197 17.60 -0.66 -53.76
CA GLN A 197 17.35 -1.22 -55.09
C GLN A 197 17.41 -0.14 -56.17
N SER A 198 16.77 1.01 -55.95
CA SER A 198 16.82 2.14 -56.90
C SER A 198 18.25 2.62 -57.12
N ILE A 199 19.06 2.73 -56.06
CA ILE A 199 20.49 3.10 -56.18
C ILE A 199 21.25 2.03 -56.97
N SER A 200 21.00 0.75 -56.69
CA SER A 200 21.62 -0.38 -57.41
C SER A 200 21.28 -0.35 -58.91
N ASP A 201 20.03 -0.06 -59.27
CA ASP A 201 19.58 0.02 -60.67
C ASP A 201 20.23 1.21 -61.39
N SER A 202 20.30 2.38 -60.74
CA SER A 202 21.00 3.55 -61.27
C SER A 202 22.50 3.29 -61.48
N LEU A 203 23.17 2.64 -60.52
CA LEU A 203 24.58 2.25 -60.65
C LEU A 203 24.79 1.24 -61.80
N SER A 204 23.83 0.35 -62.02
CA SER A 204 23.89 -0.62 -63.12
C SER A 204 23.73 0.05 -64.48
N SER A 205 22.82 1.03 -64.59
CA SER A 205 22.67 1.87 -65.79
C SER A 205 23.95 2.66 -66.06
N TRP A 206 24.50 3.33 -65.04
CA TRP A 206 25.75 4.07 -65.15
C TRP A 206 26.91 3.19 -65.61
N LYS A 207 27.04 1.99 -65.04
CA LYS A 207 28.05 1.03 -65.47
C LYS A 207 27.89 0.62 -66.93
N HIS A 208 26.66 0.50 -67.41
CA HIS A 208 26.39 0.23 -68.83
C HIS A 208 26.80 1.42 -69.70
N ASP A 209 26.36 2.62 -69.36
CA ASP A 209 26.66 3.86 -70.10
C ASP A 209 28.17 4.14 -70.16
N LEU A 210 28.90 3.89 -69.07
CA LEU A 210 30.35 3.93 -69.01
C LEU A 210 31.02 3.00 -70.01
N ASN A 211 30.56 1.75 -70.07
CA ASN A 211 31.11 0.76 -70.99
C ASN A 211 30.84 1.14 -72.44
N SER A 212 29.67 1.71 -72.75
CA SER A 212 29.33 2.23 -74.08
C SER A 212 30.16 3.47 -74.46
N LEU A 213 30.35 4.42 -73.54
CA LEU A 213 31.17 5.62 -73.76
C LEU A 213 32.64 5.28 -74.03
N LYS A 214 33.16 4.24 -73.36
CA LYS A 214 34.52 3.74 -73.56
C LYS A 214 34.77 3.16 -74.95
N GLN A 215 33.72 2.70 -75.64
CA GLN A 215 33.81 2.11 -76.98
C GLN A 215 33.64 3.11 -78.13
N HIS A 216 33.01 4.27 -77.90
CA HIS A 216 32.51 5.12 -78.99
C HIS A 216 32.87 6.61 -78.90
N THR A 217 33.64 7.08 -77.90
CA THR A 217 33.89 8.52 -77.69
C THR A 217 35.37 8.93 -77.80
N SER A 218 35.63 10.23 -77.97
CA SER A 218 36.98 10.80 -78.09
C SER A 218 37.71 10.91 -76.75
N GLU A 219 39.05 10.85 -76.77
CA GLU A 219 39.91 10.85 -75.56
C GLU A 219 39.67 12.07 -74.63
N ALA A 220 39.32 13.23 -75.20
CA ALA A 220 39.01 14.44 -74.44
C ALA A 220 37.68 14.36 -73.66
N HIS A 221 36.65 13.72 -74.24
CA HIS A 221 35.36 13.50 -73.55
C HIS A 221 35.49 12.47 -72.44
N LEU A 222 36.29 11.42 -72.64
CA LEU A 222 36.63 10.43 -71.61
C LEU A 222 37.27 11.06 -70.37
N PHE A 223 38.10 12.08 -70.55
CA PHE A 223 38.77 12.76 -69.44
C PHE A 223 37.84 13.66 -68.62
N GLN A 224 36.84 14.30 -69.26
CA GLN A 224 35.83 15.10 -68.57
C GLN A 224 34.84 14.23 -67.77
N VAL A 225 34.43 13.09 -68.32
CA VAL A 225 33.54 12.12 -67.63
C VAL A 225 34.21 11.57 -66.37
N LYS A 226 35.52 11.24 -66.44
CA LYS A 226 36.31 10.80 -65.29
C LYS A 226 36.23 11.75 -64.08
N GLU A 227 36.20 13.07 -64.30
CA GLU A 227 36.16 14.06 -63.22
C GLU A 227 34.77 14.21 -62.58
N LEU A 228 33.71 14.07 -63.38
CA LEU A 228 32.32 14.12 -62.90
C LEU A 228 31.93 12.87 -62.11
N GLU A 229 32.36 11.69 -62.56
CA GLU A 229 32.02 10.41 -61.91
C GLU A 229 32.67 10.23 -60.53
N ILE A 230 33.90 10.71 -60.35
CA ILE A 230 34.58 10.66 -59.04
C ILE A 230 33.82 11.51 -58.01
N ARG A 231 33.12 12.58 -58.43
CA ARG A 231 32.29 13.40 -57.53
C ARG A 231 30.97 12.72 -57.19
N GLU A 232 30.25 12.17 -58.17
CA GLU A 232 28.92 11.58 -57.93
C GLU A 232 29.00 10.23 -57.19
N VAL A 233 29.97 9.36 -57.52
CA VAL A 233 30.16 8.08 -56.81
C VAL A 233 30.63 8.27 -55.38
N LYS A 234 31.41 9.33 -55.09
CA LYS A 234 31.79 9.71 -53.72
C LYS A 234 30.64 10.30 -52.91
N ALA A 235 29.60 10.82 -53.57
CA ALA A 235 28.41 11.38 -52.92
C ALA A 235 27.32 10.32 -52.64
N ALA A 236 27.35 9.17 -53.33
CA ALA A 236 26.40 8.08 -53.16
C ALA A 236 26.75 7.24 -51.91
N ASN A 237 26.29 7.67 -50.74
CA ASN A 237 26.43 6.93 -49.49
C ASN A 237 25.27 5.91 -49.35
N VAL A 238 25.56 4.61 -49.23
CA VAL A 238 24.52 3.57 -49.01
C VAL A 238 24.43 3.28 -47.51
N PRO A 239 23.32 3.59 -46.83
CA PRO A 239 23.18 3.33 -45.39
C PRO A 239 23.16 1.81 -45.12
N ILE A 240 24.12 1.32 -44.34
CA ILE A 240 24.11 -0.07 -43.83
C ILE A 240 23.46 -0.04 -42.44
N LEU A 241 22.18 -0.40 -42.36
CA LEU A 241 21.52 -0.64 -41.07
C LEU A 241 21.94 -2.02 -40.54
N LYS A 242 22.68 -2.03 -39.43
CA LYS A 242 22.93 -3.26 -38.65
C LYS A 242 21.67 -3.61 -37.87
N PHE A 243 20.95 -4.62 -38.32
CA PHE A 243 19.82 -5.19 -37.58
C PHE A 243 20.33 -6.24 -36.59
N ASN A 244 20.02 -6.06 -35.31
CA ASN A 244 20.35 -7.00 -34.25
C ASN A 244 19.03 -7.50 -33.63
N PRO A 245 18.46 -8.62 -34.11
CA PRO A 245 17.23 -9.16 -33.54
C PRO A 245 17.55 -9.84 -32.22
N SER A 246 17.53 -9.07 -31.14
CA SER A 246 17.48 -9.61 -29.79
C SER A 246 16.18 -9.15 -29.13
N VAL A 247 15.09 -9.81 -29.47
CA VAL A 247 13.86 -9.73 -28.68
C VAL A 247 14.13 -10.48 -27.37
N SER A 248 14.57 -9.76 -26.36
CA SER A 248 14.71 -10.31 -25.01
C SER A 248 13.34 -10.34 -24.36
N ALA A 249 12.80 -11.55 -24.14
CA ALA A 249 11.59 -11.82 -23.36
C ALA A 249 11.81 -11.57 -21.85
N SER A 250 12.57 -10.54 -21.49
CA SER A 250 12.90 -10.17 -20.10
C SER A 250 11.70 -9.58 -19.36
N LYS A 251 10.68 -9.06 -20.07
CA LYS A 251 9.43 -8.57 -19.47
C LYS A 251 8.54 -9.68 -18.88
N ILE A 252 8.53 -10.88 -19.48
CA ILE A 252 7.69 -11.99 -19.00
C ILE A 252 8.22 -12.54 -17.67
N LYS A 253 9.56 -12.59 -17.48
CA LYS A 253 10.18 -13.03 -16.22
C LYS A 253 9.94 -12.09 -15.04
N LYS A 254 9.68 -10.80 -15.28
CA LYS A 254 9.43 -9.81 -14.23
C LYS A 254 7.97 -9.80 -13.72
N LEU A 255 7.02 -10.45 -14.42
CA LEU A 255 5.60 -10.54 -14.01
C LEU A 255 5.30 -11.77 -13.13
N VAL A 256 6.19 -12.75 -13.09
CA VAL A 256 6.05 -13.99 -12.30
C VAL A 256 6.38 -13.83 -10.79
N PRO A 257 7.23 -12.89 -10.30
CA PRO A 257 7.54 -12.78 -8.88
C PRO A 257 6.39 -12.32 -7.98
N ASP A 258 5.34 -11.70 -8.54
CA ASP A 258 4.17 -11.24 -7.77
C ASP A 258 3.18 -12.38 -7.43
N LEU A 259 3.41 -13.58 -7.96
CA LEU A 259 2.75 -14.83 -7.56
C LEU A 259 3.74 -15.64 -6.74
N GLY A 260 3.51 -15.73 -5.43
CA GLY A 260 4.47 -16.22 -4.43
C GLY A 260 5.30 -17.46 -4.80
N LYS A 261 6.62 -17.33 -4.55
CA LYS A 261 7.72 -18.32 -4.42
C LYS A 261 7.66 -19.61 -5.26
N ILE A 262 8.55 -19.69 -6.26
CA ILE A 262 9.31 -20.90 -6.63
C ILE A 262 10.77 -20.49 -6.90
N THR A 263 11.72 -21.16 -6.25
CA THR A 263 13.18 -20.88 -6.28
C THR A 263 13.91 -21.46 -7.49
N VAL A 264 15.00 -20.80 -7.88
CA VAL A 264 15.84 -20.99 -9.07
C VAL A 264 16.98 -21.99 -8.82
N GLU A 265 17.35 -22.80 -9.82
CA GLU A 265 18.71 -23.35 -9.94
C GLU A 265 19.42 -22.78 -11.18
N ASN A 266 20.69 -22.44 -11.00
CA ASN A 266 21.59 -21.73 -11.91
C ASN A 266 21.95 -22.52 -13.17
N VAL A 267 22.19 -21.81 -14.28
CA VAL A 267 23.23 -22.18 -15.25
C VAL A 267 23.97 -20.91 -15.70
N GLN A 268 25.29 -20.87 -15.47
CA GLN A 268 26.22 -19.86 -15.99
C GLN A 268 26.55 -20.11 -17.47
N VAL A 269 26.84 -19.06 -18.23
CA VAL A 269 27.58 -19.15 -19.50
C VAL A 269 28.61 -17.98 -19.56
N PRO A 270 29.84 -18.19 -20.09
CA PRO A 270 31.00 -17.34 -19.84
C PRO A 270 31.09 -16.08 -20.73
N LYS A 271 31.84 -15.09 -20.26
CA LYS A 271 32.24 -13.86 -20.98
C LYS A 271 33.28 -14.15 -22.08
N PRO A 272 33.24 -13.41 -23.20
CA PRO A 272 34.45 -13.02 -23.90
C PRO A 272 34.72 -11.51 -23.78
N VAL A 273 36.01 -11.22 -23.68
CA VAL A 273 36.70 -9.94 -23.65
C VAL A 273 36.58 -9.23 -25.01
N LEU A 274 36.39 -7.91 -25.00
CA LEU A 274 36.57 -7.04 -26.17
C LEU A 274 37.97 -6.44 -26.10
N ASP A 275 38.80 -6.80 -27.07
CA ASP A 275 40.03 -6.11 -27.39
C ASP A 275 39.71 -4.92 -28.31
N ILE A 276 40.39 -3.81 -28.05
CA ILE A 276 40.21 -2.51 -28.71
C ILE A 276 41.13 -2.47 -29.93
N ASP A 277 40.63 -2.10 -31.12
CA ASP A 277 41.35 -1.11 -31.93
C ASP A 277 40.53 -0.42 -33.03
N GLN A 278 40.54 0.92 -32.90
CA GLN A 278 40.50 2.04 -33.85
C GLN A 278 39.98 1.85 -35.29
N GLN A 279 38.94 2.62 -35.66
CA GLN A 279 39.10 3.91 -36.36
C GLN A 279 37.76 4.63 -36.61
N CYS A 280 37.65 5.83 -36.03
CA CYS A 280 36.97 7.05 -36.49
C CYS A 280 35.60 6.97 -37.19
N HIS A 281 34.55 7.41 -36.48
CA HIS A 281 33.40 8.08 -37.10
C HIS A 281 32.88 9.26 -36.25
N PHE A 282 32.97 10.46 -36.84
CA PHE A 282 32.07 11.62 -36.66
C PHE A 282 31.24 11.75 -37.96
N PRO A 283 30.16 12.57 -38.08
CA PRO A 283 29.19 13.11 -37.11
C PRO A 283 27.71 13.12 -37.62
N VAL A 284 26.71 13.39 -36.76
CA VAL A 284 25.65 14.42 -36.94
C VAL A 284 25.26 14.91 -35.54
N ARG A 285 25.42 16.21 -35.30
CA ARG A 285 25.11 16.87 -34.02
C ARG A 285 23.61 17.12 -33.92
N ASP A 286 22.99 16.56 -32.89
CA ASP A 286 21.64 16.91 -32.47
C ASP A 286 21.72 18.20 -31.63
N GLU A 287 21.20 19.31 -32.16
CA GLU A 287 21.62 20.67 -31.78
C GLU A 287 21.16 21.17 -30.40
N ARG A 288 20.59 20.34 -29.50
CA ARG A 288 20.20 20.77 -28.14
C ARG A 288 20.27 19.65 -27.08
N ARG A 289 21.31 18.81 -27.08
CA ARG A 289 21.52 17.86 -25.97
C ARG A 289 22.11 18.55 -24.75
N LEU A 290 21.54 18.24 -23.59
CA LEU A 290 22.12 18.54 -22.29
C LEU A 290 23.40 17.71 -22.13
N SER A 291 24.51 18.34 -21.74
CA SER A 291 25.77 17.62 -21.52
C SER A 291 26.11 17.57 -20.04
N LEU A 292 26.42 16.37 -19.54
CA LEU A 292 26.85 16.17 -18.16
C LEU A 292 28.12 16.98 -17.88
N THR A 293 28.08 17.85 -16.87
CA THR A 293 29.23 18.66 -16.42
C THR A 293 29.80 18.12 -15.12
N HIS A 294 28.95 17.75 -14.17
CA HIS A 294 29.36 17.22 -12.87
C HIS A 294 28.51 16.02 -12.51
N SER A 295 29.13 15.05 -11.83
CA SER A 295 28.44 13.93 -11.20
C SER A 295 29.19 13.55 -9.93
N PHE A 296 28.48 13.40 -8.82
CA PHE A 296 29.05 12.91 -7.59
C PHE A 296 28.07 12.03 -6.82
N GLN A 297 28.63 11.09 -6.07
CA GLN A 297 27.88 10.20 -5.18
C GLN A 297 27.73 10.88 -3.82
N THR A 298 26.55 10.74 -3.21
CA THR A 298 26.20 11.42 -1.95
C THR A 298 26.32 10.52 -0.72
N THR A 299 26.65 9.24 -0.93
CA THR A 299 26.83 8.24 0.11
C THR A 299 28.11 8.46 0.92
N LYS A 300 27.96 8.70 2.23
CA LYS A 300 29.02 8.44 3.22
C LYS A 300 28.75 7.07 3.85
N LEU A 301 29.65 6.11 3.60
CA LEU A 301 29.73 4.81 4.28
C LEU A 301 28.39 4.07 4.54
N GLY A 302 27.92 3.32 3.53
CA GLY A 302 27.17 2.07 3.77
C GLY A 302 25.76 2.13 4.36
N ASN A 303 25.18 3.32 4.60
CA ASN A 303 23.77 3.47 4.96
C ASN A 303 23.01 4.19 3.82
N GLU A 304 21.75 3.77 3.59
CA GLU A 304 20.80 4.41 2.65
C GLU A 304 20.64 5.90 2.99
N VAL A 305 21.35 6.75 2.25
CA VAL A 305 21.20 8.20 2.25
C VAL A 305 19.97 8.54 1.43
N SER A 306 19.07 9.39 1.95
CA SER A 306 17.85 9.81 1.24
C SER A 306 17.85 11.32 1.08
N ILE A 307 18.58 11.82 0.06
CA ILE A 307 18.40 13.21 -0.36
C ILE A 307 17.03 13.30 -1.00
N ILE A 308 16.18 14.17 -0.47
CA ILE A 308 14.80 14.28 -0.94
C ILE A 308 14.57 15.49 -1.85
N SER A 309 15.44 16.48 -1.77
CA SER A 309 15.39 17.70 -2.57
C SER A 309 16.75 18.42 -2.55
N GLY A 310 16.95 19.31 -3.51
CA GLY A 310 18.10 20.20 -3.55
C GLY A 310 17.93 21.30 -4.58
N CYS A 311 18.65 22.40 -4.39
CA CYS A 311 18.58 23.57 -5.27
C CYS A 311 19.93 24.28 -5.39
N PHE A 312 20.07 25.13 -6.39
CA PHE A 312 21.22 26.03 -6.51
C PHE A 312 21.09 27.20 -5.52
N ILE A 313 22.20 27.56 -4.87
CA ILE A 313 22.30 28.79 -4.06
C ILE A 313 23.06 29.87 -4.83
N SER A 314 24.06 29.47 -5.63
CA SER A 314 24.83 30.30 -6.55
C SER A 314 25.29 29.44 -7.72
N ASP A 315 25.91 30.05 -8.73
CA ASP A 315 26.47 29.36 -9.89
C ASP A 315 27.45 28.22 -9.57
N ASP A 316 28.03 28.21 -8.38
CA ASP A 316 29.05 27.24 -7.96
C ASP A 316 28.65 26.43 -6.73
N ARG A 317 27.46 26.64 -6.16
CA ARG A 317 27.04 26.02 -4.89
C ARG A 317 25.62 25.46 -4.91
N LEU A 318 25.47 24.33 -4.24
CA LEU A 318 24.23 23.60 -4.04
C LEU A 318 23.83 23.61 -2.56
N LEU A 319 22.51 23.63 -2.32
CA LEU A 319 21.90 23.22 -1.06
C LEU A 319 21.25 21.86 -1.26
N LEU A 320 21.58 20.88 -0.43
CA LEU A 320 21.04 19.53 -0.49
C LEU A 320 20.33 19.17 0.81
N CYS A 321 19.19 18.50 0.70
CA CYS A 321 18.30 18.21 1.81
C CYS A 321 18.33 16.71 2.17
N TYR A 322 18.86 16.36 3.33
CA TYR A 322 18.98 14.99 3.83
C TYR A 322 17.85 14.68 4.81
N TYR A 323 16.88 13.88 4.36
CA TYR A 323 15.64 13.63 5.10
C TYR A 323 15.85 12.85 6.40
N ARG A 324 16.65 11.78 6.37
CA ARG A 324 16.83 10.87 7.52
C ARG A 324 17.76 11.48 8.56
N GLU A 325 18.79 12.17 8.09
CA GLU A 325 19.85 12.80 8.88
C GLU A 325 19.41 14.12 9.51
N LYS A 326 18.29 14.70 9.05
CA LYS A 326 17.81 16.03 9.49
C LYS A 326 18.85 17.12 9.25
N GLN A 327 19.48 17.09 8.09
CA GLN A 327 20.60 17.96 7.78
C GLN A 327 20.42 18.62 6.42
N LEU A 328 20.98 19.82 6.29
CA LEU A 328 21.21 20.48 5.01
C LEU A 328 22.71 20.49 4.73
N PHE A 329 23.08 20.18 3.49
CA PHE A 329 24.46 20.22 3.04
C PHE A 329 24.64 21.35 2.05
N VAL A 330 25.58 22.24 2.34
CA VAL A 330 26.00 23.30 1.41
C VAL A 330 27.32 22.88 0.80
N CYS A 331 27.36 22.58 -0.50
CA CYS A 331 28.55 22.10 -1.18
C CYS A 331 28.76 22.79 -2.53
N LYS A 332 29.93 22.59 -3.13
CA LYS A 332 30.18 22.94 -4.53
C LYS A 332 29.47 21.98 -5.49
N LEU A 333 29.46 22.33 -6.78
CA LEU A 333 28.86 21.51 -7.85
C LEU A 333 29.48 20.10 -7.97
N ASP A 334 30.72 19.91 -7.55
CA ASP A 334 31.42 18.62 -7.51
C ASP A 334 31.23 17.85 -6.19
N GLY A 335 30.40 18.38 -5.28
CA GLY A 335 30.18 17.83 -3.93
C GLY A 335 31.26 18.20 -2.90
N SER A 336 32.31 18.95 -3.29
CA SER A 336 33.38 19.37 -2.38
C SER A 336 33.00 20.55 -1.49
N ASN A 337 33.86 20.91 -0.53
CA ASN A 337 33.69 22.03 0.40
C ASN A 337 32.33 22.04 1.12
N SER A 338 31.94 20.88 1.67
CA SER A 338 30.65 20.74 2.35
C SER A 338 30.64 21.36 3.74
N ASN A 339 29.64 22.20 3.98
CA ASN A 339 29.21 22.58 5.32
C ASN A 339 27.86 21.91 5.63
N VAL A 340 27.60 21.66 6.91
CA VAL A 340 26.38 21.00 7.38
C VAL A 340 25.60 21.96 8.27
N ILE A 341 24.30 22.00 8.07
CA ILE A 341 23.34 22.71 8.92
C ILE A 341 22.42 21.67 9.53
N ASP A 342 22.46 21.52 10.86
CA ASP A 342 21.60 20.59 11.59
C ASP A 342 20.20 21.18 11.80
N LEU A 343 19.20 20.33 11.62
CA LEU A 343 17.78 20.62 11.86
C LEU A 343 17.24 19.70 12.96
N ASP A 344 16.26 20.20 13.72
CA ASP A 344 15.57 19.42 14.75
C ASP A 344 14.41 18.57 14.18
N TYR A 345 13.98 18.86 12.95
CA TYR A 345 12.93 18.17 12.20
C TYR A 345 13.44 17.47 10.93
N LYS A 346 12.61 16.64 10.30
CA LYS A 346 12.94 15.99 9.01
C LYS A 346 12.54 16.90 7.85
N PRO A 347 13.48 17.43 7.06
CA PRO A 347 13.17 18.37 6.00
C PRO A 347 12.57 17.65 4.78
N HIS A 348 11.51 18.19 4.19
CA HIS A 348 10.77 17.53 3.11
C HIS A 348 11.09 18.08 1.72
N ASN A 349 11.33 19.39 1.61
CA ASN A 349 11.68 20.05 0.37
C ASN A 349 12.35 21.41 0.68
N ILE A 350 13.10 21.94 -0.27
CA ILE A 350 13.89 23.16 -0.11
C ILE A 350 13.79 24.06 -1.34
N SER A 351 13.93 25.36 -1.14
CA SER A 351 14.06 26.33 -2.22
C SER A 351 14.88 27.53 -1.77
N SER A 352 15.67 28.11 -2.67
CA SER A 352 16.38 29.38 -2.46
C SER A 352 15.62 30.51 -3.12
N TYR A 353 15.52 31.66 -2.47
CA TYR A 353 15.01 32.89 -3.09
C TYR A 353 16.08 33.95 -3.30
N ASP A 354 17.20 33.86 -2.57
CA ASP A 354 18.40 34.66 -2.81
C ASP A 354 19.67 33.88 -2.39
N ILE A 355 20.84 34.48 -2.63
CA ILE A 355 22.14 33.87 -2.33
C ILE A 355 22.46 33.73 -0.83
N LYS A 356 21.66 34.36 0.04
CA LYS A 356 21.81 34.41 1.50
C LYS A 356 20.74 33.62 2.24
N HIS A 357 19.65 33.24 1.60
CA HIS A 357 18.51 32.65 2.27
C HIS A 357 17.88 31.50 1.48
N ALA A 358 17.48 30.47 2.23
CA ALA A 358 16.66 29.37 1.73
C ALA A 358 15.46 29.15 2.65
N VAL A 359 14.45 28.47 2.10
CA VAL A 359 13.27 28.01 2.81
C VAL A 359 13.22 26.49 2.78
N VAL A 360 12.82 25.89 3.91
CA VAL A 360 12.76 24.44 4.09
C VAL A 360 11.42 24.08 4.69
N SER A 361 10.72 23.12 4.08
CA SER A 361 9.47 22.58 4.63
C SER A 361 9.76 21.50 5.68
N ALA A 362 9.09 21.58 6.83
CA ALA A 362 9.32 20.66 7.95
C ALA A 362 8.39 19.43 7.96
N GLY A 363 7.44 19.33 7.02
CA GLY A 363 6.46 18.23 6.97
C GLY A 363 5.24 18.45 7.87
N ASP A 364 5.34 19.36 8.83
CA ASP A 364 4.26 19.82 9.69
C ASP A 364 3.74 21.20 9.21
N ALA A 365 3.07 21.93 10.10
CA ALA A 365 2.56 23.27 9.84
C ALA A 365 3.64 24.37 9.86
N SER A 366 4.89 24.07 9.47
CA SER A 366 5.99 25.03 9.56
C SER A 366 7.01 25.00 8.43
N ILE A 367 7.49 26.20 8.11
CA ILE A 367 8.54 26.47 7.14
C ILE A 367 9.67 27.17 7.88
N GLN A 368 10.89 26.67 7.72
CA GLN A 368 12.07 27.23 8.34
C GLN A 368 12.82 28.07 7.32
N ILE A 369 13.15 29.32 7.67
CA ILE A 369 14.11 30.12 6.92
C ILE A 369 15.52 29.74 7.38
N ILE A 370 16.43 29.55 6.45
CA ILE A 370 17.84 29.24 6.69
C ILE A 370 18.67 30.43 6.22
N ASP A 371 19.55 30.92 7.09
CA ASP A 371 20.56 31.92 6.73
C ASP A 371 21.81 31.19 6.22
N LEU A 372 22.08 31.34 4.93
CA LEU A 372 23.19 30.71 4.23
C LEU A 372 24.52 31.47 4.42
N THR A 373 24.49 32.67 5.00
CA THR A 373 25.68 33.44 5.37
C THR A 373 26.25 32.93 6.69
N SER A 374 25.38 32.77 7.70
CA SER A 374 25.76 32.21 9.00
C SER A 374 25.70 30.69 9.05
N LEU A 375 25.08 30.04 8.06
CA LEU A 375 24.83 28.60 7.99
C LEU A 375 24.03 28.11 9.20
N THR A 376 22.98 28.86 9.58
CA THR A 376 22.15 28.54 10.74
C THR A 376 20.65 28.59 10.42
N PRO A 377 19.82 27.79 11.11
CA PRO A 377 18.37 27.94 11.05
C PRO A 377 17.95 29.30 11.64
N GLY A 378 17.19 30.06 10.86
CA GLY A 378 16.66 31.37 11.23
C GLY A 378 15.26 31.30 11.85
N ARG A 379 14.37 32.19 11.41
CA ARG A 379 12.97 32.20 11.91
C ARG A 379 12.12 31.11 11.26
N THR A 380 11.08 30.71 11.97
CA THR A 380 10.06 29.77 11.49
C THR A 380 8.78 30.52 11.12
N ILE A 381 8.21 30.21 9.95
CA ILE A 381 6.89 30.64 9.49
C ILE A 381 5.88 29.52 9.77
N LYS A 382 4.71 29.86 10.31
CA LYS A 382 3.61 28.90 10.50
C LYS A 382 2.64 28.99 9.32
N VAL A 383 2.20 27.84 8.84
CA VAL A 383 1.23 27.70 7.75
C VAL A 383 0.10 26.77 8.17
N GLU A 384 -1.03 26.82 7.47
CA GLU A 384 -2.14 25.90 7.76
C GLU A 384 -1.89 24.52 7.15
N GLY A 385 -1.99 23.46 7.98
CA GLY A 385 -1.82 22.08 7.55
C GLY A 385 -0.38 21.68 7.22
N ASN A 386 -0.18 20.40 6.92
CA ASN A 386 1.15 19.85 6.65
C ASN A 386 1.74 20.38 5.34
N CYS A 387 2.96 20.92 5.37
CA CYS A 387 3.67 21.40 4.20
C CYS A 387 4.71 20.37 3.70
N TYR A 388 4.66 20.03 2.41
CA TYR A 388 5.59 19.05 1.82
C TYR A 388 6.41 19.67 0.70
N GLY A 389 5.79 20.05 -0.42
CA GLY A 389 6.45 20.77 -1.52
C GLY A 389 6.58 22.26 -1.20
N ILE A 390 7.70 22.86 -1.59
CA ILE A 390 7.96 24.28 -1.40
C ILE A 390 8.74 24.84 -2.59
N THR A 391 8.38 26.04 -3.03
CA THR A 391 9.16 26.79 -4.01
C THR A 391 9.06 28.28 -3.69
N SER A 392 10.14 29.02 -3.85
CA SER A 392 10.17 30.45 -3.58
C SER A 392 10.47 31.24 -4.84
N VAL A 393 9.79 32.38 -4.99
CA VAL A 393 9.98 33.30 -6.09
C VAL A 393 9.82 34.72 -5.55
N LYS A 394 10.86 35.55 -5.70
CA LYS A 394 10.89 36.90 -5.13
C LYS A 394 10.61 36.84 -3.62
N ASP A 395 9.67 37.64 -3.11
CA ASP A 395 9.29 37.69 -1.70
C ASP A 395 8.14 36.74 -1.33
N THR A 396 7.79 35.79 -2.21
CA THR A 396 6.71 34.83 -1.97
C THR A 396 7.20 33.39 -1.94
N ILE A 397 6.51 32.61 -1.11
CA ILE A 397 6.74 31.18 -0.89
C ILE A 397 5.45 30.48 -1.24
N TRP A 398 5.53 29.58 -2.22
CA TRP A 398 4.47 28.65 -2.54
C TRP A 398 4.68 27.36 -1.77
N VAL A 399 3.60 26.88 -1.19
CA VAL A 399 3.59 25.74 -0.27
C VAL A 399 2.54 24.77 -0.75
N LYS A 400 2.94 23.51 -0.96
CA LYS A 400 2.00 22.41 -1.17
C LYS A 400 1.56 21.88 0.18
N ASN A 401 0.26 21.99 0.45
CA ASN A 401 -0.40 21.48 1.65
C ASN A 401 -1.24 20.24 1.31
N LYS A 402 -1.44 19.34 2.29
CA LYS A 402 -2.39 18.22 2.14
C LYS A 402 -3.74 18.54 2.80
N PRO A 403 -4.87 18.13 2.17
CA PRO A 403 -5.01 17.59 0.81
C PRO A 403 -5.31 18.69 -0.23
N TYR A 404 -4.88 18.51 -1.49
CA TYR A 404 -5.31 19.31 -2.66
C TYR A 404 -5.24 20.84 -2.50
N THR A 405 -4.18 21.38 -1.87
CA THR A 405 -4.11 22.81 -1.57
C THR A 405 -2.72 23.37 -1.84
N LEU A 406 -2.66 24.55 -2.47
CA LEU A 406 -1.48 25.39 -2.60
C LEU A 406 -1.67 26.68 -1.80
N THR A 407 -0.76 26.97 -0.88
CA THR A 407 -0.76 28.21 -0.09
C THR A 407 0.36 29.13 -0.55
N ILE A 408 0.03 30.39 -0.79
CA ILE A 408 1.00 31.45 -1.06
C ILE A 408 1.18 32.25 0.22
N VAL A 409 2.41 32.36 0.69
CA VAL A 409 2.79 33.10 1.89
C VAL A 409 3.91 34.08 1.53
N ASP A 410 3.93 35.27 2.12
CA ASP A 410 5.11 36.13 2.00
C ASP A 410 6.26 35.65 2.91
N ILE A 411 7.47 36.14 2.68
CA ILE A 411 8.63 35.82 3.52
C ILE A 411 8.44 36.18 5.01
N ASN A 412 7.47 37.04 5.35
CA ASN A 412 7.15 37.44 6.72
C ASN A 412 6.12 36.52 7.40
N GLY A 413 5.60 35.54 6.68
CA GLY A 413 4.64 34.57 7.17
C GLY A 413 3.18 35.00 7.02
N LYS A 414 2.88 36.08 6.29
CA LYS A 414 1.51 36.46 5.98
C LYS A 414 0.98 35.59 4.84
N VAL A 415 -0.11 34.87 5.10
CA VAL A 415 -0.84 34.14 4.05
C VAL A 415 -1.42 35.16 3.07
N LEU A 416 -0.99 35.08 1.81
CA LEU A 416 -1.48 35.92 0.72
C LEU A 416 -2.68 35.28 0.04
N LYS A 417 -2.65 33.94 -0.13
CA LYS A 417 -3.70 33.21 -0.83
C LYS A 417 -3.69 31.72 -0.50
N VAL A 418 -4.86 31.10 -0.55
CA VAL A 418 -5.05 29.65 -0.53
C VAL A 418 -5.78 29.26 -1.81
N ILE A 419 -5.25 28.28 -2.54
CA ILE A 419 -5.78 27.78 -3.81
C ILE A 419 -6.11 26.30 -3.61
N HIS A 420 -7.36 25.92 -3.82
CA HIS A 420 -7.79 24.53 -3.77
C HIS A 420 -7.72 23.93 -5.16
N THR A 421 -6.91 22.88 -5.30
CA THR A 421 -6.60 22.28 -6.59
C THR A 421 -7.51 21.12 -6.96
N THR A 422 -7.66 20.87 -8.26
CA THR A 422 -8.43 19.71 -8.75
C THR A 422 -7.63 18.39 -8.71
N PHE A 423 -6.32 18.46 -8.46
CA PHE A 423 -5.35 17.37 -8.40
C PHE A 423 -4.46 17.51 -7.16
N ASP A 424 -3.75 16.45 -6.72
CA ASP A 424 -2.83 16.51 -5.56
C ASP A 424 -1.39 16.75 -6.06
N PRO A 425 -0.85 17.98 -5.95
CA PRO A 425 0.48 18.27 -6.49
C PRO A 425 1.55 17.47 -5.74
N ARG A 426 2.44 16.78 -6.46
CA ARG A 426 3.58 16.08 -5.89
C ARG A 426 4.74 17.03 -5.66
N GLU A 427 5.26 17.60 -6.74
CA GLU A 427 6.30 18.62 -6.71
C GLU A 427 5.79 19.92 -7.32
N ILE A 428 6.40 21.03 -6.89
CA ILE A 428 6.05 22.37 -7.34
C ILE A 428 7.31 23.17 -7.68
N TYR A 429 7.24 23.97 -8.74
CA TYR A 429 8.34 24.83 -9.16
C TYR A 429 7.82 26.15 -9.72
N ALA A 430 8.25 27.28 -9.16
CA ALA A 430 7.84 28.60 -9.62
C ALA A 430 8.66 29.06 -10.83
N ASN A 431 8.02 29.73 -11.78
CA ASN A 431 8.72 30.53 -12.81
C ASN A 431 8.97 31.96 -12.31
N GLN A 432 9.67 32.77 -13.12
CA GLN A 432 10.00 34.16 -12.79
C GLN A 432 8.77 35.09 -12.72
N ASP A 433 7.67 34.71 -13.39
CA ASP A 433 6.41 35.45 -13.37
C ASP A 433 5.62 35.25 -12.07
N GLY A 434 5.94 34.20 -11.31
CA GLY A 434 5.29 33.86 -10.05
C GLY A 434 4.17 32.83 -10.17
N ASP A 435 4.04 32.20 -11.33
CA ASP A 435 3.18 31.04 -11.56
C ASP A 435 3.94 29.75 -11.22
N VAL A 436 3.21 28.70 -10.85
CA VAL A 436 3.79 27.44 -10.38
C VAL A 436 3.42 26.29 -11.29
N TYR A 437 4.44 25.50 -11.61
CA TYR A 437 4.32 24.24 -12.33
C TYR A 437 4.26 23.10 -11.32
N CYS A 438 3.31 22.20 -11.51
CA CYS A 438 3.01 21.13 -10.59
C CYS A 438 3.04 19.79 -11.34
N THR A 439 3.60 18.75 -10.73
CA THR A 439 3.39 17.37 -11.19
C THR A 439 2.28 16.71 -10.39
N ASP A 440 1.47 15.86 -11.03
CA ASP A 440 0.53 14.96 -10.35
C ASP A 440 0.95 13.51 -10.59
N LEU A 441 1.29 12.79 -9.51
CA LEU A 441 1.71 11.40 -9.59
C LEU A 441 0.60 10.46 -10.05
N ASN A 442 -0.66 10.77 -9.71
CA ASN A 442 -1.76 9.85 -10.00
C ASN A 442 -2.07 9.82 -11.50
N SER A 443 -1.96 10.97 -12.17
CA SER A 443 -2.24 11.12 -13.60
C SER A 443 -1.00 11.16 -14.49
N ASN A 444 0.21 11.32 -13.92
CA ASN A 444 1.45 11.64 -14.64
C ASN A 444 1.32 12.90 -15.51
N THR A 445 0.53 13.86 -15.03
CA THR A 445 0.24 15.12 -15.73
C THR A 445 0.99 16.28 -15.09
N VAL A 446 1.37 17.25 -15.91
CA VAL A 446 1.95 18.52 -15.48
C VAL A 446 0.89 19.61 -15.62
N PHE A 447 0.69 20.36 -14.54
CA PHE A 447 -0.22 21.48 -14.46
C PHE A 447 0.54 22.80 -14.29
N LEU A 448 0.01 23.87 -14.87
CA LEU A 448 0.37 25.24 -14.56
C LEU A 448 -0.74 25.83 -13.69
N VAL A 449 -0.36 26.39 -12.54
CA VAL A 449 -1.25 27.10 -11.63
C VAL A 449 -0.77 28.55 -11.54
N SER A 450 -1.61 29.47 -12.00
CA SER A 450 -1.30 30.89 -11.92
C SER A 450 -1.52 31.45 -10.52
N SER A 451 -0.89 32.58 -10.20
CA SER A 451 -1.10 33.28 -8.93
C SER A 451 -2.57 33.70 -8.68
N ASP A 452 -3.36 33.90 -9.76
CA ASP A 452 -4.80 34.13 -9.66
C ASP A 452 -5.63 32.85 -9.40
N GLY A 453 -4.98 31.68 -9.35
CA GLY A 453 -5.58 30.39 -8.97
C GLY A 453 -6.20 29.64 -10.14
N LYS A 454 -5.89 29.99 -11.38
CA LYS A 454 -6.35 29.24 -12.56
C LYS A 454 -5.41 28.08 -12.83
N GLU A 455 -6.01 26.92 -13.06
CA GLU A 455 -5.30 25.69 -13.35
C GLU A 455 -5.40 25.38 -14.84
N ARG A 456 -4.30 24.88 -15.40
CA ARG A 456 -4.24 24.40 -16.77
C ARG A 456 -3.35 23.17 -16.85
N GLU A 457 -3.89 22.08 -17.38
CA GLU A 457 -3.06 20.96 -17.83
C GLU A 457 -2.20 21.42 -19.02
N ILE A 458 -0.88 21.23 -18.92
CA ILE A 458 0.05 21.64 -19.98
C ILE A 458 0.78 20.46 -20.62
N TYR A 459 0.81 19.31 -19.97
CA TYR A 459 1.53 18.16 -20.50
C TYR A 459 1.06 16.85 -19.88
N ASN A 460 0.75 15.87 -20.73
CA ASN A 460 0.59 14.47 -20.39
C ASN A 460 1.17 13.67 -21.56
N ASN A 461 2.05 12.71 -21.29
CA ASN A 461 2.65 11.90 -22.33
C ASN A 461 2.77 10.43 -21.86
N PRO A 462 2.38 9.45 -22.70
CA PRO A 462 2.49 8.04 -22.34
C PRO A 462 3.90 7.58 -21.97
N ASP A 463 4.94 8.21 -22.49
CA ASP A 463 6.35 7.89 -22.23
C ASP A 463 6.88 8.54 -20.93
N LEU A 464 6.09 9.41 -20.28
CA LEU A 464 6.39 9.98 -18.97
C LEU A 464 5.72 9.12 -17.88
N LYS A 465 6.51 8.42 -17.07
CA LYS A 465 6.02 7.57 -15.97
C LYS A 465 6.58 8.04 -14.63
N ASP A 466 5.69 8.17 -13.64
CA ASP A 466 6.00 8.62 -12.29
C ASP A 466 6.68 9.99 -12.29
N ALA A 467 5.91 11.00 -12.69
CA ALA A 467 6.38 12.38 -12.85
C ALA A 467 6.72 13.01 -11.48
N LEU A 468 7.98 12.87 -11.05
CA LEU A 468 8.40 13.27 -9.70
C LEU A 468 8.95 14.69 -9.64
N GLY A 469 9.79 15.10 -10.59
CA GLY A 469 10.44 16.42 -10.56
C GLY A 469 9.96 17.35 -11.66
N VAL A 470 9.92 18.66 -11.39
CA VAL A 470 9.65 19.71 -12.39
C VAL A 470 10.58 20.89 -12.17
N ALA A 471 11.08 21.48 -13.26
CA ALA A 471 11.87 22.71 -13.24
C ALA A 471 11.54 23.54 -14.49
N VAL A 472 11.74 24.85 -14.43
CA VAL A 472 11.48 25.76 -15.55
C VAL A 472 12.69 26.67 -15.76
N ASP A 473 13.13 26.82 -17.01
CA ASP A 473 14.20 27.74 -17.35
C ASP A 473 13.71 29.17 -17.62
N ASP A 474 14.66 30.09 -17.83
CA ASP A 474 14.37 31.50 -18.10
C ASP A 474 13.73 31.76 -19.46
N ARG A 475 13.66 30.75 -20.34
CA ARG A 475 12.93 30.82 -21.62
C ARG A 475 11.50 30.35 -21.47
N GLY A 476 11.14 29.75 -20.34
CA GLY A 476 9.83 29.16 -20.06
C GLY A 476 9.69 27.72 -20.54
N ASP A 477 10.79 27.07 -20.93
CA ASP A 477 10.79 25.64 -21.22
C ASP A 477 10.72 24.87 -19.89
N VAL A 478 9.84 23.87 -19.85
CA VAL A 478 9.55 23.09 -18.65
C VAL A 478 10.24 21.75 -18.77
N TYR A 479 11.02 21.39 -17.77
CA TYR A 479 11.70 20.11 -17.65
C TYR A 479 10.94 19.26 -16.64
N VAL A 480 10.76 17.97 -16.94
CA VAL A 480 9.96 17.04 -16.12
C VAL A 480 10.69 15.71 -16.02
N ALA A 481 10.95 15.27 -14.80
CA ALA A 481 11.60 13.99 -14.54
C ALA A 481 10.56 12.87 -14.45
N GLY A 482 10.65 11.90 -15.36
CA GLY A 482 9.92 10.65 -15.30
C GLY A 482 10.77 9.61 -14.59
N CYS A 483 10.46 9.36 -13.31
CA CYS A 483 11.24 8.48 -12.45
C CYS A 483 11.24 7.05 -12.98
N LEU A 484 10.06 6.47 -13.20
CA LEU A 484 9.95 5.09 -13.67
C LEU A 484 10.27 4.91 -15.16
N SER A 485 10.18 5.98 -15.94
CA SER A 485 10.55 5.98 -17.36
C SER A 485 12.03 6.29 -17.61
N ASN A 486 12.81 6.61 -16.58
CA ASN A 486 14.24 6.95 -16.66
C ASN A 486 14.54 7.98 -17.77
N ASN A 487 13.74 9.05 -17.80
CA ASN A 487 13.86 10.11 -18.78
C ASN A 487 13.57 11.49 -18.18
N ILE A 488 14.08 12.52 -18.85
CA ILE A 488 13.69 13.91 -18.60
C ILE A 488 13.08 14.46 -19.89
N HIS A 489 11.83 14.87 -19.79
CA HIS A 489 11.10 15.51 -20.86
C HIS A 489 11.33 17.02 -20.78
N ARG A 490 11.46 17.69 -21.93
CA ARG A 490 11.37 19.14 -22.05
C ARG A 490 10.12 19.50 -22.85
N ILE A 491 9.39 20.50 -22.38
CA ILE A 491 8.21 21.07 -23.03
C ILE A 491 8.53 22.53 -23.35
N SER A 492 8.45 22.89 -24.63
CA SER A 492 8.68 24.26 -25.10
C SER A 492 7.76 25.29 -24.43
N ASN A 493 8.23 26.53 -24.28
CA ASN A 493 7.44 27.64 -23.71
C ASN A 493 6.06 27.81 -24.37
N ASP A 494 5.97 27.68 -25.69
CA ASP A 494 4.70 27.80 -26.43
C ASP A 494 3.81 26.56 -26.34
N ARG A 495 4.27 25.51 -25.64
CA ARG A 495 3.61 24.22 -25.41
C ARG A 495 3.31 23.43 -26.70
N LYS A 496 3.97 23.74 -27.82
CA LYS A 496 3.71 23.05 -29.10
C LYS A 496 4.64 21.88 -29.35
N THR A 497 5.87 21.95 -28.84
CA THR A 497 6.87 20.90 -29.00
C THR A 497 7.33 20.37 -27.65
N HIS A 498 7.71 19.10 -27.66
CA HIS A 498 8.33 18.42 -26.53
C HIS A 498 9.32 17.37 -27.03
N ASP A 499 10.33 17.08 -26.21
CA ASP A 499 11.38 16.11 -26.51
C ASP A 499 11.92 15.45 -25.23
N MET A 500 12.54 14.28 -25.37
CA MET A 500 13.29 13.64 -24.28
C MET A 500 14.73 14.13 -24.34
N VAL A 501 15.10 15.02 -23.42
CA VAL A 501 16.41 15.68 -23.41
C VAL A 501 17.49 14.86 -22.69
N LEU A 502 17.08 13.93 -21.82
CA LEU A 502 17.95 12.96 -21.17
C LEU A 502 17.24 11.61 -21.09
N THR A 503 17.97 10.52 -21.33
CA THR A 503 17.53 9.13 -21.12
C THR A 503 18.55 8.37 -20.29
N ALA A 504 18.26 7.11 -19.95
CA ALA A 504 19.20 6.25 -19.22
C ALA A 504 20.63 6.20 -19.82
N ASP A 505 20.75 6.37 -21.14
CA ASP A 505 22.06 6.39 -21.83
C ASP A 505 22.90 7.64 -21.48
N ASP A 506 22.25 8.72 -21.03
CA ASP A 506 22.89 9.96 -20.59
C ASP A 506 23.24 9.96 -19.08
N GLY A 507 23.15 8.78 -18.43
CA GLY A 507 23.59 8.58 -17.04
C GLY A 507 22.58 8.98 -15.97
N ILE A 508 21.30 9.16 -16.33
CA ILE A 508 20.20 9.29 -15.35
C ILE A 508 19.64 7.91 -14.97
N ASP A 509 19.29 7.73 -13.70
CA ASP A 509 18.70 6.50 -13.18
C ASP A 509 17.70 6.82 -12.07
N LEU A 510 16.43 6.46 -12.27
CA LEU A 510 15.28 6.82 -11.42
C LEU A 510 15.32 8.30 -10.98
N PRO A 511 15.25 9.26 -11.94
CA PRO A 511 15.35 10.68 -11.61
C PRO A 511 14.14 11.13 -10.78
N SER A 512 14.41 11.71 -9.61
CA SER A 512 13.40 11.98 -8.57
C SER A 512 13.14 13.46 -8.32
N GLY A 513 14.16 14.31 -8.41
CA GLY A 513 14.03 15.74 -8.27
C GLY A 513 14.93 16.46 -9.27
N ILE A 514 14.50 17.65 -9.69
CA ILE A 514 15.26 18.50 -10.61
C ILE A 514 15.17 19.96 -10.20
N SER A 515 16.20 20.74 -10.54
CA SER A 515 16.24 22.19 -10.32
C SER A 515 17.04 22.84 -11.45
N TYR A 516 16.70 24.06 -11.84
CA TYR A 516 17.38 24.76 -12.93
C TYR A 516 18.04 26.05 -12.45
N ASN A 517 19.31 26.22 -12.78
CA ASN A 517 20.02 27.49 -12.60
C ASN A 517 19.91 28.34 -13.86
N ASN A 518 19.20 29.47 -13.74
CA ASN A 518 19.03 30.43 -14.83
C ASN A 518 20.31 31.18 -15.22
N GLU A 519 21.25 31.36 -14.30
CA GLU A 519 22.50 32.07 -14.56
C GLU A 519 23.50 31.14 -15.27
N SER A 520 23.80 29.97 -14.69
CA SER A 520 24.75 29.02 -15.27
C SER A 520 24.20 28.17 -16.43
N LYS A 521 22.87 28.16 -16.63
CA LYS A 521 22.15 27.31 -17.61
C LYS A 521 22.33 25.83 -17.35
N GLU A 522 22.21 25.44 -16.09
CA GLU A 522 22.45 24.08 -15.63
C GLU A 522 21.20 23.47 -15.00
N LEU A 523 20.93 22.22 -15.37
CA LEU A 523 19.89 21.38 -14.81
C LEU A 523 20.53 20.42 -13.79
N LEU A 524 20.15 20.56 -12.54
CA LEU A 524 20.44 19.63 -11.46
C LEU A 524 19.45 18.48 -11.49
N VAL A 525 19.93 17.24 -11.37
CA VAL A 525 19.14 16.01 -11.41
C VAL A 525 19.55 15.08 -10.28
N PHE A 526 18.58 14.62 -9.50
CA PHE A 526 18.75 13.63 -8.42
C PHE A 526 18.34 12.23 -8.86
N ASN A 527 19.30 11.31 -8.96
CA ASN A 527 19.06 9.92 -9.34
C ASN A 527 18.86 9.00 -8.13
N HIS A 528 17.98 8.01 -8.24
CA HIS A 528 17.73 6.96 -7.24
C HIS A 528 17.55 7.53 -5.81
N TYR A 529 16.67 8.54 -5.67
CA TYR A 529 16.46 9.33 -4.44
C TYR A 529 17.70 10.07 -3.93
N GLY A 530 18.47 10.61 -4.89
CA GLY A 530 19.62 11.47 -4.66
C GLY A 530 20.87 10.76 -4.19
N GLU A 531 20.99 9.44 -4.42
CA GLU A 531 22.24 8.68 -4.24
C GLU A 531 23.36 9.22 -5.15
N SER A 532 23.00 9.69 -6.35
CA SER A 532 23.87 10.48 -7.19
C SER A 532 23.22 11.78 -7.63
N VAL A 533 24.05 12.81 -7.71
CA VAL A 533 23.68 14.14 -8.16
C VAL A 533 24.40 14.37 -9.47
N ASN A 534 23.62 14.62 -10.52
CA ASN A 534 24.13 14.94 -11.84
C ASN A 534 23.76 16.37 -12.20
N ILE A 535 24.70 17.09 -12.82
CA ILE A 535 24.49 18.44 -13.31
C ILE A 535 24.73 18.45 -14.80
N TYR A 536 23.76 18.95 -15.55
CA TYR A 536 23.79 19.00 -16.99
C TYR A 536 23.72 20.43 -17.48
N LYS A 537 24.60 20.81 -18.39
CA LYS A 537 24.60 22.15 -18.99
C LYS A 537 23.85 22.19 -20.31
N THR A 538 23.02 23.21 -20.49
CA THR A 538 22.39 23.51 -21.77
C THR A 538 23.45 24.03 -22.74
N GLN A 539 23.71 23.31 -23.82
CA GLN A 539 24.60 23.82 -24.88
C GLN A 539 23.94 25.01 -25.57
N MET A 540 24.54 26.20 -25.44
CA MET A 540 24.21 27.34 -26.30
C MET A 540 25.12 27.29 -27.51
N ASN A 541 24.53 27.31 -28.71
CA ASN A 541 25.28 27.63 -29.93
C ASN A 541 25.83 29.06 -29.79
N THR A 542 27.14 29.19 -29.60
CA THR A 542 27.84 30.38 -30.08
C THR A 542 27.87 30.24 -31.60
N GLY A 543 27.07 31.08 -32.27
CA GLY A 543 27.01 31.13 -33.74
C GLY A 543 28.32 31.52 -34.39
#